data_AF-A0A916JDU1-F1
#
_entry.id   AF-A0A916JDU1-F1
#
_cell.length_a   1.000
_cell.length_b   1.000
_cell.length_c   1.000
_cell.angle_alpha   90.00
_cell.angle_beta   90.00
_cell.angle_gamma   90.00
#
_symmetry.space_group_name_H-M   'P 1'
#
loop_
_entity.id
_entity.type
_entity.pdbx_description
1 polymer ?
#
loop_
_entity_poly.entity_id
_entity_poly.type
_entity_poly.pdbx_seq_one_letter_code
_entity_poly.pdbx_strand_id
1 'polypeptide(L)'
;MSKIPSTEFVEKYSIQINAAPGSVILFDSMLFHRAGYNTSQQVRRGINHVYTKAIIRQQIDFPDLLGGRYSEDKFLNMLLGYGSPSVKSVEDFRTRRWNKIGSK
;
A
#
# COMPACT_ATOMS: atom_id res chain seq x y z
N MET A 1 0.96 7.94 21.91
CA MET A 1 2.03 8.21 20.92
C MET A 1 3.03 7.07 20.99
N SER A 2 3.15 6.24 19.96
CA SER A 2 4.21 5.23 19.90
C SER A 2 5.54 5.96 19.71
N LYS A 3 6.40 5.92 20.72
CA LYS A 3 7.74 6.50 20.62
C LYS A 3 8.58 5.56 19.75
N ILE A 4 9.15 6.10 18.67
CA ILE A 4 10.26 5.45 17.99
C ILE A 4 11.38 5.24 19.03
N PRO A 5 12.08 4.08 19.04
CA PRO A 5 13.24 3.87 19.90
C PRO A 5 14.32 4.93 19.66
N SER A 6 15.24 5.12 20.62
CA SER A 6 16.32 6.09 20.43
C SER A 6 17.14 5.74 19.19
N THR A 7 17.77 6.76 18.57
CA THR A 7 18.60 6.56 17.38
C THR A 7 19.68 5.50 17.63
N GLU A 8 20.31 5.53 18.80
CA GLU A 8 21.35 4.57 19.20
C GLU A 8 20.80 3.14 19.27
N PHE A 9 19.57 2.98 19.74
CA PHE A 9 18.91 1.67 19.77
C PHE A 9 18.62 1.18 18.34
N VAL A 10 18.07 2.06 17.49
CA VAL A 10 17.77 1.71 16.10
C VAL A 10 19.04 1.33 15.36
N GLU A 11 20.12 2.11 15.49
CA GLU A 11 21.40 1.82 14.83
C GLU A 11 21.99 0.49 15.28
N LYS A 12 22.00 0.23 16.59
CA LYS A 12 22.57 -0.99 17.18
C LYS A 12 21.83 -2.26 16.75
N TYR A 13 20.50 -2.21 16.62
CA TYR A 13 19.66 -3.40 16.39
C TYR A 13 19.06 -3.48 15.00
N SER A 14 19.29 -2.49 14.13
CA SER A 14 18.85 -2.56 12.73
C SER A 14 19.59 -3.65 11.96
N ILE A 15 18.88 -4.29 11.04
CA ILE A 15 19.45 -5.31 10.15
C ILE A 15 19.33 -4.79 8.72
N GLN A 16 20.47 -4.67 8.02
CA GLN A 16 20.50 -4.33 6.61
C GLN A 16 20.23 -5.59 5.77
N ILE A 17 19.14 -5.57 5.00
CA ILE A 17 18.79 -6.69 4.12
C ILE A 17 19.58 -6.59 2.81
N ASN A 18 20.20 -7.71 2.43
CA ASN A 18 20.81 -7.93 1.13
C ASN A 18 19.99 -8.99 0.39
N ALA A 19 19.54 -8.68 -0.82
CA ALA A 19 18.62 -9.51 -1.58
C ALA A 19 19.00 -9.49 -3.07
N ALA A 20 18.95 -10.65 -3.71
CA ALA A 20 19.16 -10.78 -5.15
C ALA A 20 17.92 -10.28 -5.93
N PRO A 21 18.07 -9.93 -7.22
CA PRO A 21 16.91 -9.66 -8.07
C PRO A 21 15.90 -10.82 -8.03
N GLY A 22 14.62 -10.49 -7.83
CA GLY A 22 13.54 -11.47 -7.71
C GLY A 22 13.27 -11.97 -6.28
N SER A 23 14.14 -11.67 -5.30
CA SER A 23 13.84 -11.95 -3.90
C SER A 23 12.74 -11.02 -3.36
N VAL A 24 11.94 -11.53 -2.42
CA VAL A 24 10.87 -10.78 -1.73
C VAL A 24 11.23 -10.60 -0.27
N ILE A 25 11.07 -9.37 0.23
CA ILE A 25 11.14 -9.07 1.66
C ILE A 25 9.70 -8.91 2.14
N LEU A 26 9.23 -9.85 2.97
CA LEU A 26 7.88 -9.86 3.53
C LEU A 26 7.93 -9.53 5.02
N PHE A 27 7.10 -8.58 5.45
CA PHE A 27 6.98 -8.19 6.85
C PHE A 27 5.60 -7.61 7.13
N ASP A 28 5.17 -7.60 8.40
CA ASP A 28 3.91 -6.99 8.82
C ASP A 28 4.01 -5.47 8.96
N SER A 29 2.86 -4.78 9.00
CA SER A 29 2.81 -3.31 9.04
C SER A 29 3.31 -2.68 10.34
N MET A 30 3.60 -3.47 11.37
CA MET A 30 4.09 -2.99 12.67
C MET A 30 5.62 -3.05 12.79
N LEU A 31 6.30 -3.73 11.86
CA LEU A 31 7.76 -3.76 11.85
C LEU A 31 8.32 -2.36 11.58
N PHE A 32 9.20 -1.88 12.47
CA PHE A 32 9.99 -0.68 12.22
C PHE A 32 10.95 -0.94 11.05
N HIS A 33 10.78 -0.19 9.97
CA HIS A 33 11.60 -0.34 8.76
C HIS A 33 11.81 1.01 8.07
N ARG A 34 12.90 1.11 7.30
CA ARG A 34 13.19 2.28 6.46
C ARG A 34 14.02 1.88 5.25
N ALA A 35 14.02 2.72 4.21
CA ALA A 35 15.03 2.62 3.18
C ALA A 35 16.42 2.99 3.75
N GLY A 36 17.44 2.23 3.35
CA GLY A 36 18.84 2.60 3.58
C GLY A 36 19.29 3.73 2.66
N TYR A 37 20.38 4.40 3.03
CA TYR A 37 21.06 5.37 2.16
C TYR A 37 21.83 4.61 1.07
N ASN A 38 21.58 4.94 -0.20
CA ASN A 38 22.30 4.30 -1.30
C ASN A 38 23.63 5.02 -1.53
N THR A 39 24.73 4.39 -1.09
CA THR A 39 26.10 4.89 -1.27
C THR A 39 26.74 4.46 -2.59
N SER A 40 26.06 3.60 -3.37
CA SER A 40 26.57 3.11 -4.66
C SER A 40 26.18 4.05 -5.81
N GLN A 41 26.85 3.90 -6.95
CA GLN A 41 26.47 4.58 -8.19
C GLN A 41 25.33 3.87 -8.94
N GLN A 42 24.83 2.74 -8.41
CA GLN A 42 23.79 1.94 -9.06
C GLN A 42 22.40 2.34 -8.58
N VAL A 43 21.43 2.32 -9.50
CA VAL A 43 20.03 2.58 -9.15
C VAL A 43 19.40 1.33 -8.54
N ARG A 44 19.01 1.40 -7.26
CA ARG A 44 18.24 0.36 -6.59
C ARG A 44 16.76 0.48 -6.92
N ARG A 45 16.16 -0.55 -7.54
CA ARG A 45 14.71 -0.62 -7.84
C ARG A 45 14.05 -1.68 -6.98
N GLY A 46 12.90 -1.35 -6.40
CA GLY A 46 12.05 -2.29 -5.68
C GLY A 46 10.59 -2.04 -6.04
N ILE A 47 9.79 -3.11 -6.06
CA ILE A 47 8.35 -3.03 -6.25
C ILE A 47 7.72 -3.28 -4.88
N ASN A 48 6.99 -2.28 -4.38
CA ASN A 48 6.31 -2.38 -3.10
C ASN A 48 4.88 -2.90 -3.30
N HIS A 49 4.54 -3.97 -2.60
CA HIS A 49 3.18 -4.50 -2.53
C HIS A 49 2.67 -4.38 -1.10
N VAL A 50 1.53 -3.72 -0.92
CA VAL A 50 0.83 -3.61 0.37
C VAL A 50 -0.50 -4.32 0.26
N TYR A 51 -0.68 -5.33 1.11
CA TYR A 51 -1.95 -6.04 1.26
C TYR A 51 -2.60 -5.63 2.58
N THR A 52 -3.90 -5.40 2.54
CA THR A 52 -4.68 -4.98 3.71
C THR A 52 -5.89 -5.87 3.89
N LYS A 53 -6.49 -5.82 5.08
CA LYS A 53 -7.84 -6.39 5.29
C LYS A 53 -8.84 -5.64 4.42
N ALA A 54 -9.91 -6.32 3.99
CA ALA A 54 -10.94 -5.76 3.11
C ALA A 54 -11.64 -4.49 3.65
N ILE A 55 -11.61 -4.27 4.98
CA ILE A 55 -12.16 -3.06 5.61
C ILE A 55 -11.29 -1.81 5.40
N ILE A 56 -10.04 -1.99 4.96
CA ILE A 56 -9.10 -0.91 4.67
C ILE A 56 -9.09 -0.70 3.17
N ARG A 57 -9.42 0.51 2.74
CA ARG A 57 -9.49 0.90 1.33
C ARG A 57 -8.10 0.93 0.69
N GLN A 58 -8.03 0.50 -0.56
CA GLN A 58 -6.80 0.53 -1.34
C GLN A 58 -6.37 1.97 -1.65
N GLN A 59 -5.06 2.21 -1.63
CA GLN A 59 -4.47 3.52 -1.93
C GLN A 59 -4.53 3.86 -3.42
N ILE A 60 -4.51 2.84 -4.29
CA ILE A 60 -4.56 2.97 -5.74
C ILE A 60 -5.93 2.52 -6.22
N ASP A 61 -6.56 3.31 -7.10
CA ASP A 61 -7.79 2.92 -7.80
C ASP A 61 -7.44 2.05 -9.00
N PHE A 62 -7.12 0.77 -8.75
CA PHE A 62 -6.75 -0.17 -9.82
C PHE A 62 -7.82 -0.36 -10.89
N PRO A 63 -9.13 -0.39 -10.60
CA PRO A 63 -10.16 -0.50 -11.62
C PRO A 63 -10.07 0.60 -12.68
N ASP A 64 -9.84 1.84 -12.24
CA ASP A 64 -9.67 3.01 -13.12
C ASP A 64 -8.33 2.94 -13.87
N LEU A 65 -7.24 2.65 -13.15
CA LEU A 65 -5.89 2.57 -13.71
C LEU A 65 -5.76 1.48 -14.79
N LEU A 66 -6.45 0.35 -14.60
CA LEU A 66 -6.36 -0.82 -15.48
C LEU A 66 -7.46 -0.86 -16.55
N GLY A 67 -8.41 0.07 -16.52
CA GLY A 67 -9.47 0.18 -17.53
C GLY A 67 -10.31 -1.09 -17.68
N GLY A 68 -10.63 -1.78 -16.58
CA GLY A 68 -11.44 -3.01 -16.61
C GLY A 68 -10.65 -4.31 -16.82
N ARG A 69 -9.34 -4.25 -17.06
CA ARG A 69 -8.53 -5.47 -17.23
C ARG A 69 -8.61 -6.35 -15.98
N TYR A 70 -8.89 -7.64 -16.19
CA TYR A 70 -9.07 -8.66 -15.15
C TYR A 70 -10.38 -8.59 -14.35
N SER A 71 -11.37 -7.82 -14.79
CA SER A 71 -12.69 -7.78 -14.14
C SER A 71 -13.39 -9.14 -14.09
N GLU A 72 -13.17 -10.00 -15.08
CA GLU A 72 -13.86 -11.30 -15.18
C GLU A 72 -13.17 -12.42 -14.40
N ASP A 73 -11.91 -12.22 -13.98
CA ASP A 73 -11.22 -13.18 -13.13
C ASP A 73 -11.69 -13.00 -11.69
N LYS A 74 -12.29 -14.04 -11.10
CA LYS A 74 -12.88 -13.94 -9.75
C LYS A 74 -11.89 -13.53 -8.68
N PHE A 75 -10.66 -14.03 -8.75
CA PHE A 75 -9.64 -13.74 -7.75
C PHE A 75 -9.08 -12.33 -7.93
N LEU A 76 -8.72 -11.97 -9.17
CA LEU A 76 -8.16 -10.66 -9.48
C LEU A 76 -9.19 -9.54 -9.36
N ASN A 77 -10.46 -9.80 -9.67
CA ASN A 77 -11.55 -8.85 -9.45
C ASN A 77 -11.60 -8.42 -7.98
N MET A 78 -11.58 -9.39 -7.07
CA MET A 78 -11.54 -9.15 -5.63
C MET A 78 -10.22 -8.45 -5.21
N LEU A 79 -9.07 -9.00 -5.63
CA LEU A 79 -7.76 -8.50 -5.20
C LEU A 79 -7.48 -7.07 -5.67
N LEU A 80 -7.92 -6.72 -6.87
CA LEU A 80 -7.73 -5.41 -7.48
C LEU A 80 -8.86 -4.42 -7.14
N GLY A 81 -9.77 -4.78 -6.24
CA GLY A 81 -10.74 -3.85 -5.68
C GLY A 81 -11.86 -3.42 -6.65
N TYR A 82 -12.16 -4.21 -7.69
CA TYR A 82 -13.27 -3.92 -8.62
C TYR A 82 -14.64 -3.85 -7.93
N GLY A 83 -14.83 -4.61 -6.83
CA GLY A 83 -16.02 -4.53 -5.99
C GLY A 83 -16.04 -3.37 -4.98
N SER A 84 -14.94 -2.61 -4.84
CA SER A 84 -14.79 -1.56 -3.83
C SER A 84 -13.97 -0.37 -4.35
N PRO A 85 -14.41 0.30 -5.43
CA PRO A 85 -13.63 1.33 -6.12
C PRO A 85 -13.33 2.51 -5.20
N SER A 86 -12.16 3.14 -5.39
CA SER A 86 -11.70 4.27 -4.57
C SER A 86 -12.44 5.58 -4.88
N VAL A 87 -12.40 6.57 -3.97
CA VAL A 87 -13.00 7.89 -4.24
C VAL A 87 -11.94 8.74 -4.91
N LYS A 88 -12.32 9.49 -5.94
CA LYS A 88 -11.35 10.24 -6.75
C LYS A 88 -10.99 11.60 -6.13
N SER A 89 -11.84 12.12 -5.25
CA SER A 89 -11.62 13.38 -4.55
C SER A 89 -12.39 13.44 -3.23
N VAL A 90 -12.05 14.41 -2.39
CA VAL A 90 -12.80 14.73 -1.16
C VAL A 90 -14.23 15.15 -1.49
N GLU A 91 -14.43 15.86 -2.59
CA GLU A 91 -15.76 16.27 -3.06
C GLU A 91 -16.61 15.06 -3.46
N ASP A 92 -16.06 14.14 -4.28
CA ASP A 92 -16.73 12.89 -4.67
C ASP A 92 -17.15 12.09 -3.43
N PHE A 93 -16.28 11.98 -2.43
CA PHE A 93 -16.62 11.35 -1.17
C PHE A 93 -17.79 12.02 -0.45
N ARG A 94 -17.77 13.35 -0.32
CA ARG A 94 -18.82 14.12 0.36
C ARG A 94 -20.16 14.02 -0.37
N THR A 95 -20.15 14.14 -1.69
CA THR A 95 -21.35 14.03 -2.54
C THR A 95 -21.98 12.64 -2.42
N ARG A 96 -21.18 11.57 -2.54
CA ARG A 96 -21.67 10.19 -2.34
C ARG A 96 -22.29 9.99 -0.96
N ARG A 97 -21.66 10.55 0.08
CA ARG A 97 -22.16 10.46 1.46
C ARG A 97 -23.44 11.29 1.67
N TRP A 98 -23.52 12.48 1.06
CA TRP A 98 -24.71 13.34 1.12
C TRP A 98 -25.91 12.65 0.46
N ASN A 99 -25.75 12.15 -0.76
CA ASN A 99 -26.80 11.39 -1.47
C ASN A 99 -27.18 10.12 -0.69
N LYS A 100 -26.16 9.47 -0.09
CA LYS A 100 -26.24 8.52 1.04
C LYS A 100 -27.42 8.75 2.00
N ILE A 101 -27.37 9.94 2.59
CA ILE A 101 -28.10 10.30 3.80
C ILE A 101 -29.38 11.07 3.45
N GLY A 102 -29.36 11.92 2.43
CA GLY A 102 -30.50 12.73 1.98
C GLY A 102 -31.51 11.99 1.11
N SER A 103 -31.23 10.74 0.70
CA SER A 103 -32.23 9.84 0.09
C SER A 103 -33.03 9.02 1.12
N LYS A 104 -32.93 9.37 2.40
CA LYS A 104 -33.89 8.97 3.45
C LYS A 104 -34.70 10.18 3.87
#